data_AF-A0A932Z0P4-F1
#
_entry.id   AF-A0A932Z0P4-F1
#
_cell.length_a   1.000
_cell.length_b   1.000
_cell.length_c   1.000
_cell.angle_alpha   90.00
_cell.angle_beta   90.00
_cell.angle_gamma   90.00
#
_symmetry.space_group_name_H-M   'P 1'
#
loop_
_entity.id
_entity.type
_entity.pdbx_description
1 polymer ?
#
loop_
_entity_poly.entity_id
_entity_poly.type
_entity_poly.pdbx_seq_one_letter_code
_entity_poly.pdbx_strand_id
1 'polypeptide(L)'
;MAEQPHQVQRKILLLFKENGNKLPPFRSIAKHVGVSSTNTVAHHVKILKSKGFLISPGGAKAHIAPFNLRAILNFRGVPGVYMVVREDRGRNDRVFIAQSDNVGEHVLRSMLENALLEEAIQEHSESLRIALYSIEDEEARVKLLEELNKS
;
A
#
# COMPACT_ATOMS: atom_id res chain seq x y z
N MET A 1 -7.96 13.30 16.09
CA MET A 1 -9.24 12.58 16.26
C MET A 1 -9.52 11.83 14.96
N ALA A 2 -9.70 10.52 14.98
CA ALA A 2 -9.93 9.75 13.75
C ALA A 2 -11.33 10.08 13.19
N GLU A 3 -11.35 10.70 12.03
CA GLU A 3 -12.58 11.11 11.33
C GLU A 3 -13.40 9.86 10.96
N GLN A 4 -14.59 9.73 11.54
CA GLN A 4 -15.42 8.54 11.31
C GLN A 4 -15.84 8.44 9.83
N PRO A 5 -15.80 7.24 9.23
CA PRO A 5 -16.17 7.06 7.84
C PRO A 5 -17.65 7.40 7.62
N HIS A 6 -17.90 8.14 6.52
CA HIS A 6 -19.21 8.57 6.06
C HIS A 6 -20.16 7.37 5.89
N GLN A 7 -21.48 7.57 6.03
CA GLN A 7 -22.44 6.46 6.01
C GLN A 7 -22.36 5.62 4.71
N VAL A 8 -22.16 6.28 3.56
CA VAL A 8 -21.94 5.64 2.26
C VAL A 8 -20.67 4.79 2.26
N GLN A 9 -19.59 5.27 2.88
CA GLN A 9 -18.31 4.54 2.99
C GLN A 9 -18.47 3.29 3.85
N ARG A 10 -19.20 3.37 4.97
CA ARG A 10 -19.49 2.20 5.82
C ARG A 10 -20.25 1.11 5.07
N LYS A 11 -21.26 1.49 4.28
CA LYS A 11 -22.02 0.55 3.46
C LYS A 11 -21.14 -0.10 2.37
N ILE A 12 -20.27 0.66 1.72
CA ILE A 12 -19.29 0.11 0.75
C ILE A 12 -18.35 -0.88 1.44
N LEU A 13 -17.91 -0.60 2.68
CA LEU A 13 -17.06 -1.51 3.45
C LEU A 13 -17.77 -2.79 3.88
N LEU A 14 -19.06 -2.72 4.24
CA LEU A 14 -19.87 -3.90 4.53
C LEU A 14 -20.01 -4.77 3.28
N LEU A 15 -20.39 -4.17 2.15
CA LEU A 15 -20.42 -4.86 0.85
C LEU A 15 -19.10 -5.51 0.48
N PHE A 16 -17.99 -4.81 0.73
CA PHE A 16 -16.66 -5.33 0.48
C PHE A 16 -16.34 -6.56 1.35
N LYS A 17 -16.72 -6.54 2.63
CA LYS A 17 -16.55 -7.69 3.54
C LYS A 17 -17.45 -8.87 3.16
N GLU A 18 -18.72 -8.60 2.85
CA GLU A 18 -19.71 -9.60 2.45
C GLU A 18 -19.33 -10.30 1.13
N ASN A 19 -18.68 -9.59 0.21
CA ASN A 19 -18.21 -10.14 -1.08
C ASN A 19 -16.77 -10.70 -1.01
N GLY A 20 -16.31 -11.12 0.17
CA GLY A 20 -15.00 -11.77 0.32
C GLY A 20 -13.81 -10.86 0.00
N ASN A 21 -13.86 -9.60 0.45
CA ASN A 21 -12.86 -8.57 0.18
C ASN A 21 -12.69 -8.26 -1.31
N LYS A 22 -13.79 -8.29 -2.06
CA LYS A 22 -13.87 -7.84 -3.44
C LYS A 22 -14.97 -6.79 -3.57
N LEU A 23 -14.69 -5.73 -4.33
CA LEU A 23 -15.72 -4.75 -4.66
C LEU A 23 -16.52 -5.27 -5.85
N PRO A 24 -17.85 -5.42 -5.74
CA PRO A 24 -18.69 -5.67 -6.90
C PRO A 24 -18.65 -4.47 -7.87
N PRO A 25 -19.18 -4.60 -9.09
CA PRO A 25 -19.23 -3.50 -10.05
C PRO A 25 -19.86 -2.25 -9.45
N PHE A 26 -19.35 -1.06 -9.80
CA PHE A 26 -19.79 0.20 -9.20
C PHE A 26 -21.30 0.45 -9.35
N ARG A 27 -21.91 -0.07 -10.43
CA ARG A 27 -23.36 -0.01 -10.64
C ARG A 27 -24.12 -0.82 -9.58
N SER A 28 -23.62 -1.99 -9.21
CA SER A 28 -24.19 -2.83 -8.15
C SER A 28 -24.00 -2.19 -6.78
N ILE A 29 -22.83 -1.61 -6.52
CA ILE A 29 -22.57 -0.84 -5.30
C ILE A 29 -23.52 0.36 -5.20
N ALA A 30 -23.72 1.11 -6.29
CA ALA A 30 -24.60 2.27 -6.29
C ALA A 30 -26.04 1.92 -5.88
N LYS A 31 -26.58 0.83 -6.45
CA LYS A 31 -27.91 0.30 -6.12
C LYS A 31 -28.02 -0.12 -4.66
N HIS A 32 -26.98 -0.78 -4.13
CA HIS A 32 -27.00 -1.36 -2.78
C HIS A 32 -26.76 -0.31 -1.69
N VAL A 33 -25.95 0.72 -1.98
CA VAL A 33 -25.64 1.79 -1.04
C VAL A 33 -26.69 2.92 -1.08
N GLY A 34 -27.47 3.00 -2.17
CA GLY A 34 -28.56 3.96 -2.35
C GLY A 34 -28.10 5.29 -2.96
N VAL A 35 -27.10 5.28 -3.84
CA VAL A 35 -26.60 6.48 -4.53
C VAL A 35 -26.96 6.44 -6.01
N SER A 36 -27.30 7.60 -6.59
CA SER A 36 -27.78 7.71 -7.97
C SER A 36 -26.69 7.65 -9.03
N SER A 37 -25.41 7.73 -8.64
CA SER A 37 -24.28 7.80 -9.57
C SER A 37 -23.13 6.87 -9.20
N THR A 38 -22.60 6.18 -10.20
CA THR A 38 -21.34 5.43 -10.10
C THR A 38 -20.14 6.33 -9.85
N ASN A 39 -20.22 7.63 -10.18
CA ASN A 39 -19.16 8.59 -9.87
C ASN A 39 -19.08 8.87 -8.37
N THR A 40 -20.22 8.94 -7.70
CA THR A 40 -20.28 9.04 -6.22
C THR A 40 -19.68 7.80 -5.57
N VAL A 41 -19.96 6.61 -6.10
CA VAL A 41 -19.31 5.37 -5.66
C VAL A 41 -17.80 5.43 -5.87
N ALA A 42 -17.34 5.83 -7.06
CA ALA A 42 -15.92 5.93 -7.40
C ALA A 42 -15.19 6.90 -6.45
N HIS A 43 -15.79 8.05 -6.16
CA HIS A 43 -15.28 9.03 -5.20
C HIS A 43 -15.09 8.43 -3.80
N HIS A 44 -16.11 7.75 -3.26
CA HIS A 44 -16.01 7.14 -1.94
C HIS A 44 -15.06 5.93 -1.90
N VAL A 45 -15.01 5.12 -2.96
CA VAL A 45 -14.03 4.04 -3.10
C VAL A 45 -12.61 4.61 -3.14
N LYS A 46 -12.37 5.72 -3.84
CA LYS A 46 -11.07 6.41 -3.86
C LYS A 46 -10.66 6.87 -2.46
N ILE A 47 -11.57 7.50 -1.70
CA ILE A 47 -11.31 7.91 -0.31
C ILE A 47 -11.04 6.69 0.59
N LEU A 48 -11.82 5.62 0.43
CA LEU A 48 -11.62 4.39 1.21
C LEU A 48 -10.29 3.70 0.88
N LYS A 49 -9.84 3.74 -0.38
CA LYS A 49 -8.51 3.28 -0.78
C LYS A 49 -7.41 4.17 -0.23
N SER A 50 -7.53 5.49 -0.31
CA SER A 50 -6.54 6.43 0.22
C SER A 50 -6.42 6.37 1.74
N LYS A 51 -7.50 6.01 2.44
CA LYS A 51 -7.52 5.74 3.87
C LYS A 51 -7.19 4.27 4.23
N GLY A 52 -6.85 3.42 3.25
CA GLY A 52 -6.38 2.05 3.47
C GLY A 52 -7.46 1.01 3.83
N PHE A 53 -8.75 1.32 3.67
CA PHE A 53 -9.85 0.44 4.06
C PHE A 53 -10.28 -0.58 2.98
N LEU A 54 -9.94 -0.35 1.71
CA LEU A 54 -10.27 -1.25 0.59
C LEU A 54 -8.98 -1.77 -0.03
N ILE A 55 -8.79 -3.09 0.02
CA ILE A 55 -7.61 -3.80 -0.52
C ILE A 55 -8.08 -4.63 -1.71
N SER A 56 -7.54 -4.42 -2.90
CA SER A 56 -7.90 -5.25 -4.07
C SER A 56 -7.11 -6.56 -4.08
N PRO A 57 -7.67 -7.68 -4.55
CA PRO A 57 -6.90 -8.91 -4.80
C PRO A 57 -6.03 -8.66 -6.06
N GLY A 58 -4.69 -8.77 -6.09
CA GLY A 58 -3.72 -9.70 -5.45
C GLY A 58 -3.12 -9.41 -4.06
N GLY A 59 -3.90 -8.84 -3.14
CA GLY A 59 -4.13 -9.53 -1.85
C GLY A 59 -3.15 -9.32 -0.69
N ALA A 60 -1.93 -8.81 -0.88
CA ALA A 60 -1.07 -8.45 0.25
C ALA A 60 -1.37 -7.01 0.71
N LYS A 61 -1.69 -6.82 2.00
CA LYS A 61 -1.77 -5.47 2.59
C LYS A 61 -0.36 -4.91 2.64
N ALA A 62 -0.11 -3.80 1.95
CA ALA A 62 1.12 -3.05 2.15
C ALA A 62 1.10 -2.46 3.57
N HIS A 63 1.96 -2.94 4.45
CA HIS A 63 2.25 -2.27 5.71
C HIS A 63 3.10 -1.04 5.42
N ILE A 64 2.52 0.15 5.60
CA ILE A 64 3.24 1.41 5.41
C ILE A 64 3.77 1.87 6.77
N ALA A 65 5.07 2.06 6.86
CA ALA A 65 5.74 2.57 8.04
C ALA A 65 6.65 3.77 7.69
N PRO A 66 6.96 4.63 8.67
CA PRO A 66 8.05 5.60 8.52
C PRO A 66 9.35 4.88 8.16
N PHE A 67 10.16 5.46 7.27
CA PHE A 67 11.47 4.93 6.94
C PHE A 67 12.46 5.27 8.07
N ASN A 68 12.47 4.47 9.13
CA ASN A 68 13.39 4.62 10.25
C ASN A 68 13.90 3.26 10.74
N LEU A 69 14.99 3.28 11.50
CA LEU A 69 15.65 2.06 11.96
C LEU A 69 14.71 1.14 12.74
N ARG A 70 13.81 1.69 13.56
CA ARG A 70 12.84 0.90 14.35
C ARG A 70 11.88 0.12 13.45
N ALA A 71 11.32 0.76 12.42
CA ALA A 71 10.45 0.09 11.46
C ALA A 71 11.21 -0.97 10.66
N ILE A 72 12.42 -0.65 10.19
CA ILE A 72 13.27 -1.56 9.41
C ILE A 72 13.61 -2.82 10.22
N LEU A 73 13.96 -2.66 11.51
CA LEU A 73 14.25 -3.79 12.40
C LEU A 73 13.02 -4.69 12.63
N ASN A 74 11.81 -4.12 12.64
CA ASN A 74 10.58 -4.91 12.75
C ASN A 74 10.27 -5.75 11.49
N PHE A 75 10.96 -5.51 10.38
CA PHE A 75 10.80 -6.30 9.15
C PHE A 75 11.87 -7.39 8.99
N ARG A 76 12.77 -7.54 9.97
CA ARG A 76 13.74 -8.64 9.95
C ARG A 76 13.02 -9.99 9.97
N GLY A 77 13.44 -10.89 9.09
CA GLY A 77 12.85 -12.22 8.93
C GLY A 77 11.47 -12.21 8.28
N VAL A 78 11.01 -11.07 7.76
CA VAL A 78 9.76 -10.98 7.01
C VAL A 78 10.04 -11.12 5.51
N PRO A 79 9.57 -12.18 4.85
CA PRO A 79 9.65 -12.30 3.40
C PRO A 79 8.58 -11.42 2.74
N GLY A 80 8.91 -10.74 1.65
CA GLY A 80 7.95 -9.89 0.96
C GLY A 80 8.53 -9.01 -0.16
N VAL A 81 7.66 -8.17 -0.71
CA VAL A 81 8.01 -7.08 -1.63
C VAL A 81 7.95 -5.77 -0.86
N TYR A 82 8.98 -4.95 -0.93
CA TYR A 82 8.98 -3.64 -0.28
C TYR A 82 9.31 -2.52 -1.26
N MET A 83 8.78 -1.34 -0.97
CA MET A 83 8.98 -0.12 -1.75
C MET A 83 9.29 1.04 -0.81
N VAL A 84 10.33 1.81 -1.15
CA VAL A 84 10.61 3.09 -0.51
C VAL A 84 9.97 4.18 -1.36
N VAL A 85 9.13 4.99 -0.73
CA VAL A 85 8.46 6.13 -1.35
C VAL A 85 8.80 7.41 -0.61
N ARG A 86 8.94 8.49 -1.38
CA ARG A 86 9.08 9.86 -0.86
C ARG A 86 7.75 10.57 -0.97
N GLU A 87 7.27 11.12 0.14
CA GLU A 87 6.07 11.96 0.18
C GLU A 87 6.48 13.44 0.07
N ASP A 88 6.25 14.06 -1.09
CA ASP A 88 6.51 15.50 -1.28
C ASP A 88 5.25 16.21 -1.79
N ARG A 89 4.77 17.21 -1.03
CA ARG A 89 3.62 18.08 -1.37
C ARG A 89 2.38 17.32 -1.87
N GLY A 90 2.10 16.15 -1.28
CA GLY A 90 0.94 15.32 -1.63
C GLY A 90 1.14 14.41 -2.85
N ARG A 91 2.36 14.30 -3.37
CA ARG A 91 2.79 13.31 -4.36
C ARG A 91 3.66 12.26 -3.70
N ASN A 92 3.42 10.99 -4.02
CA ASN A 92 4.26 9.88 -3.60
C ASN A 92 5.11 9.43 -4.79
N ASP A 93 6.42 9.65 -4.69
CA ASP A 93 7.37 9.23 -5.71
C ASP A 93 8.08 7.94 -5.25
N ARG A 94 8.15 6.94 -6.13
CA ARG A 94 8.86 5.69 -5.87
C ARG A 94 10.36 5.93 -6.01
N VAL A 95 11.10 5.71 -4.93
CA VAL A 95 12.57 5.80 -4.91
C VAL A 95 13.18 4.44 -5.22
N PHE A 96 12.67 3.39 -4.58
CA PHE A 96 13.25 2.06 -4.64
C PHE A 96 12.18 0.99 -4.47
N ILE A 97 12.33 -0.16 -5.12
CA ILE A 97 11.47 -1.33 -4.94
C ILE A 97 12.28 -2.63 -5.11
N ALA A 98 12.05 -3.60 -4.24
CA ALA A 98 12.68 -4.91 -4.33
C ALA A 98 11.84 -5.99 -3.64
N GLN A 99 12.19 -7.26 -3.86
CA GLN A 99 11.69 -8.38 -3.08
C GLN A 99 12.83 -9.00 -2.27
N SER A 100 12.51 -9.63 -1.14
CA SER A 100 13.48 -10.38 -0.33
C SER A 100 12.77 -11.39 0.56
N ASP A 101 13.48 -12.45 0.94
CA ASP A 101 13.17 -13.39 2.01
C ASP A 101 13.39 -12.79 3.42
N ASN A 102 14.22 -11.75 3.54
CA ASN A 102 14.47 -10.99 4.76
C ASN A 102 14.53 -9.48 4.45
N VAL A 103 13.34 -8.87 4.36
CA VAL A 103 13.19 -7.45 4.02
C VAL A 103 14.02 -6.54 4.92
N GLY A 104 14.00 -6.75 6.24
CA GLY A 104 14.73 -5.89 7.17
C GLY A 104 16.24 -5.87 6.93
N GLU A 105 16.86 -7.02 6.64
CA GLU A 105 18.30 -7.08 6.31
C GLU A 105 18.59 -6.50 4.93
N HIS A 106 17.76 -6.81 3.94
CA HIS A 106 17.92 -6.30 2.58
C HIS A 106 17.81 -4.77 2.52
N VAL A 107 16.88 -4.17 3.28
CA VAL A 107 16.77 -2.71 3.40
C VAL A 107 18.04 -2.11 3.99
N LEU A 108 18.58 -2.65 5.09
CA LEU A 108 19.79 -2.13 5.72
C LEU A 108 21.01 -2.18 4.78
N ARG A 109 21.17 -3.28 4.01
CA ARG A 109 22.22 -3.37 2.99
C ARG A 109 21.99 -2.36 1.85
N SER A 110 20.76 -2.27 1.36
CA SER A 110 20.39 -1.34 0.29
C SER A 110 20.65 0.13 0.68
N MET A 111 20.53 0.49 1.95
CA MET A 111 20.85 1.85 2.43
C MET A 111 22.33 2.22 2.26
N LEU A 112 23.23 1.24 2.18
CA LEU A 112 24.69 1.44 2.02
C LEU A 112 25.16 1.17 0.59
N GLU A 113 24.43 0.36 -0.16
CA GLU A 113 24.85 -0.17 -1.46
C GLU A 113 24.08 0.47 -2.64
N ASN A 114 22.97 1.18 -2.39
CA ASN A 114 22.14 1.80 -3.42
C ASN A 114 22.23 3.33 -3.38
N ALA A 115 22.91 3.93 -4.36
CA ALA A 115 23.13 5.37 -4.44
C ALA A 115 21.84 6.22 -4.46
N LEU A 116 20.78 5.75 -5.13
CA LEU A 116 19.49 6.47 -5.18
C LEU A 116 18.80 6.49 -3.82
N LEU A 117 18.86 5.37 -3.09
CA LEU A 117 18.30 5.29 -1.75
C LEU A 117 19.14 6.10 -0.76
N GLU A 118 20.47 6.06 -0.88
CA GLU A 118 21.39 6.86 -0.06
C GLU A 118 21.12 8.36 -0.22
N GLU A 119 21.04 8.85 -1.47
CA GLU A 119 20.72 10.25 -1.77
C GLU A 119 19.37 10.66 -1.17
N ALA A 120 18.33 9.85 -1.36
CA ALA A 120 17.00 10.14 -0.83
C ALA A 120 16.98 10.23 0.71
N ILE A 121 17.80 9.43 1.40
CA ILE A 121 17.93 9.47 2.86
C ILE A 121 18.65 10.75 3.31
N GLN A 122 19.72 11.14 2.61
CA GLN A 122 20.49 12.34 2.91
C GLN A 122 19.69 13.62 2.68
N GLU A 123 18.88 13.68 1.62
CA GLU A 123 18.05 14.85 1.31
C GLU A 123 16.92 15.03 2.33
N HIS A 124 16.08 14.01 2.52
CA HIS A 124 14.83 14.14 3.26
C HIS A 124 14.36 12.82 3.91
N SER A 125 15.15 12.25 4.84
CA SER A 125 14.77 11.02 5.56
C SER A 125 13.38 11.04 6.22
N GLU A 126 12.90 12.20 6.67
CA GLU A 126 11.60 12.34 7.34
C GLU A 126 10.39 12.17 6.41
N SER A 127 10.56 12.41 5.11
CA SER A 127 9.50 12.25 4.10
C SER A 127 9.47 10.85 3.50
N LEU A 128 10.43 10.00 3.85
CA LEU A 128 10.50 8.63 3.37
C LEU A 128 9.57 7.70 4.14
N ARG A 129 8.87 6.85 3.39
CA ARG A 129 8.05 5.75 3.90
C ARG A 129 8.46 4.46 3.24
N ILE A 130 8.28 3.36 3.95
CA ILE A 130 8.43 2.01 3.42
C ILE A 130 7.07 1.33 3.40
N ALA A 131 6.68 0.86 2.21
CA ALA A 131 5.50 0.04 2.01
C ALA A 131 5.96 -1.42 1.85
N LEU A 132 5.48 -2.32 2.72
CA LEU A 132 5.86 -3.74 2.74
C LEU A 132 4.65 -4.64 2.48
N TYR A 133 4.72 -5.45 1.44
CA TYR A 133 3.82 -6.55 1.14
C TYR A 133 4.44 -7.86 1.67
N SER A 134 4.05 -8.29 2.87
CA SER A 134 4.52 -9.57 3.45
C SER A 134 3.96 -10.75 2.66
N ILE A 135 4.84 -11.52 2.01
CA ILE A 135 4.49 -12.63 1.11
C ILE A 135 5.57 -13.70 1.24
N GLU A 136 5.19 -14.87 1.75
CA GLU A 136 6.10 -16.01 1.93
C GLU A 136 6.44 -16.74 0.62
N ASP A 137 5.48 -16.81 -0.30
CA ASP A 137 5.65 -17.47 -1.59
C ASP A 137 6.50 -16.66 -2.57
N GLU A 138 7.53 -17.28 -3.15
CA GLU A 138 8.49 -16.60 -4.03
C GLU A 138 7.88 -16.23 -5.38
N GLU A 139 7.12 -17.12 -6.00
CA GLU A 139 6.47 -16.84 -7.29
C GLU A 139 5.50 -15.66 -7.17
N ALA A 140 4.73 -15.59 -6.08
CA ALA A 140 3.85 -14.47 -5.75
C ALA A 140 4.63 -13.17 -5.53
N ARG A 141 5.82 -13.20 -4.91
CA ARG A 141 6.68 -12.01 -4.76
C ARG A 141 7.19 -11.52 -6.12
N VAL A 142 7.70 -12.42 -6.97
CA VAL A 142 8.19 -12.09 -8.31
C VAL A 142 7.08 -11.46 -9.13
N LYS A 143 5.90 -12.11 -9.15
CA LYS A 143 4.74 -11.61 -9.90
C LYS A 143 4.30 -10.22 -9.43
N LEU A 144 4.23 -9.98 -8.12
CA LEU A 144 3.87 -8.68 -7.58
C LEU A 144 4.92 -7.61 -7.92
N LEU A 145 6.22 -7.93 -7.84
CA LEU A 145 7.29 -7.02 -8.21
C LEU A 145 7.20 -6.60 -9.68
N GLU A 146 6.93 -7.53 -10.58
CA GLU A 146 6.73 -7.23 -12.01
C GLU A 146 5.51 -6.32 -12.26
N GLU A 147 4.39 -6.59 -11.57
CA GLU A 147 3.18 -5.76 -11.66
C GLU A 147 3.44 -4.33 -11.17
N LEU A 148 4.16 -4.18 -10.06
CA LEU A 148 4.51 -2.88 -9.49
C LEU A 148 5.51 -2.11 -10.36
N ASN A 149 6.44 -2.78 -11.04
CA ASN A 149 7.40 -2.15 -11.95
C ASN A 149 6.78 -1.65 -13.26
N LYS A 150 5.65 -2.22 -13.69
CA LYS A 150 4.90 -1.79 -14.89
C LYS A 150 4.02 -0.55 -14.66
N SER A 151 3.81 -0.17 -13.40
CA SER A 151 2.98 0.96 -12.95
C SER A 151 3.82 2.19 -12.63
#